data_AF-X1KFN5-F1
#
_entry.id   AF-X1KFN5-F1
#
_cell.length_a   1.000
_cell.length_b   1.000
_cell.length_c   1.000
_cell.angle_alpha   90.00
_cell.angle_beta   90.00
_cell.angle_gamma   90.00
#
_symmetry.space_group_name_H-M   'P 1'
#
loop_
_entity.id
_entity.type
_entity.pdbx_description
1 polymer ?
#
loop_
_entity_poly.entity_id
_entity_poly.type
_entity_poly.pdbx_seq_one_letter_code
_entity_poly.pdbx_strand_id
1 'polypeptide(L)'
;GIYRLSSREPVEVGKTVIIDEASMLTEEQLGALLQTLKGVDRLILCGDSRQLPPIGAGRPFVDIVHNLTPNNIDSLFPKVAPGYAELTVRRRQIGKACEDLQLAEWFSGRPIGPGDDEIFAKAKQGDIGERLKLVRWDNESEISDTVMSVLTDELKLSGINDNTTFELSLGGTTYGEYIYFNRGAAEAVTKWQILSPVRGPIFGVREINKLVQRTFRKETIRWAQERYRKIPQPMGPEGIVYGDKVINVRNNRRKEVYPEDDALKYVANGEIGIV
;
A
#
# COMPACT_ATOMS: atom_id res chain seq x y z
N GLY A 1 0.93 10.42 -16.31
CA GLY A 1 0.50 11.04 -17.59
C GLY A 1 -0.72 11.87 -17.29
N ILE A 2 -0.90 12.98 -17.99
CA ILE A 2 -2.11 13.82 -17.87
C ILE A 2 -3.24 13.09 -18.60
N TYR A 3 -4.37 12.87 -17.93
CA TYR A 3 -5.55 12.30 -18.58
C TYR A 3 -6.19 13.36 -19.45
N ARG A 4 -6.66 12.96 -20.64
CA ARG A 4 -7.27 13.88 -21.59
C ARG A 4 -8.61 13.33 -22.01
N LEU A 5 -9.53 14.25 -22.24
CA LEU A 5 -10.76 13.97 -22.96
C LEU A 5 -10.43 13.31 -24.31
N SER A 6 -11.11 12.21 -24.61
CA SER A 6 -10.89 11.40 -25.80
C SER A 6 -11.76 11.91 -26.95
N SER A 7 -11.17 12.11 -28.13
CA SER A 7 -11.92 12.38 -29.37
C SER A 7 -12.40 11.11 -30.07
N ARG A 8 -12.11 9.93 -29.52
CA ARG A 8 -12.57 8.65 -30.08
C ARG A 8 -14.04 8.43 -29.75
N GLU A 9 -14.71 7.67 -30.62
CA GLU A 9 -16.08 7.22 -30.40
C GLU A 9 -16.24 6.55 -29.03
N PRO A 10 -17.26 6.95 -28.23
CA PRO A 10 -17.58 6.30 -26.97
C PRO A 10 -17.90 4.81 -27.18
N VAL A 11 -17.44 3.98 -26.25
CA VAL A 11 -17.56 2.53 -26.31
C VAL A 11 -18.69 2.01 -25.43
N GLU A 12 -19.40 1.01 -25.93
CA GLU A 12 -20.40 0.28 -25.14
C GLU A 12 -19.71 -0.84 -24.36
N VAL A 13 -19.58 -0.65 -23.05
CA VAL A 13 -18.93 -1.61 -22.13
C VAL A 13 -19.93 -2.42 -21.31
N GLY A 14 -21.20 -2.01 -21.31
CA GLY A 14 -22.28 -2.64 -20.56
C GLY A 14 -23.29 -1.62 -20.03
N LYS A 15 -24.46 -2.12 -19.62
CA LYS A 15 -25.53 -1.29 -19.04
C LYS A 15 -25.25 -0.81 -17.63
N THR A 16 -24.43 -1.55 -16.88
CA THR A 16 -23.99 -1.17 -15.54
C THR A 16 -22.48 -1.07 -15.51
N VAL A 17 -21.97 0.07 -15.06
CA VAL A 17 -20.53 0.33 -14.89
C VAL A 17 -20.27 0.57 -13.41
N ILE A 18 -19.31 -0.16 -12.86
CA ILE A 18 -18.89 -0.06 -11.47
C ILE A 18 -17.43 0.39 -11.46
N ILE A 19 -17.15 1.43 -10.70
CA ILE A 19 -15.81 1.99 -10.54
C ILE A 19 -15.47 1.92 -9.07
N ASP A 20 -14.54 1.02 -8.74
CA ASP A 20 -14.01 0.88 -7.39
C ASP A 20 -12.85 1.85 -7.14
N GLU A 21 -12.58 2.15 -5.87
CA GLU A 21 -11.58 3.14 -5.44
C GLU A 21 -11.74 4.52 -6.11
N ALA A 22 -12.99 4.94 -6.30
CA ALA A 22 -13.34 6.21 -6.96
C ALA A 22 -12.81 7.45 -6.23
N SER A 23 -12.46 7.34 -4.94
CA SER A 23 -11.80 8.40 -4.15
C SER A 23 -10.47 8.85 -4.75
N MET A 24 -9.79 7.98 -5.49
CA MET A 24 -8.50 8.29 -6.14
C MET A 24 -8.63 8.90 -7.53
N LEU A 25 -9.85 9.09 -8.06
CA LEU A 25 -10.05 9.71 -9.36
C LEU A 25 -9.92 11.22 -9.30
N THR A 26 -9.05 11.78 -10.13
CA THR A 26 -9.01 13.21 -10.42
C THR A 26 -10.21 13.61 -11.28
N GLU A 27 -10.50 14.92 -11.35
CA GLU A 27 -11.55 15.45 -12.21
C GLU A 27 -11.33 15.09 -13.70
N GLU A 28 -10.09 15.22 -14.18
CA GLU A 28 -9.72 14.84 -15.56
C GLU A 28 -9.92 13.35 -15.83
N GLN A 29 -9.60 12.48 -14.86
CA GLN A 29 -9.77 11.03 -14.99
C GLN A 29 -11.24 10.66 -15.07
N LEU A 30 -12.08 11.20 -14.18
CA LEU A 30 -13.51 10.95 -14.19
C LEU A 30 -14.14 11.50 -15.49
N GLY A 31 -13.78 12.71 -15.90
CA GLY A 31 -14.27 13.30 -17.16
C GLY A 31 -13.89 12.46 -18.38
N ALA A 32 -12.63 12.03 -18.48
CA ALA A 32 -12.18 11.15 -19.56
C ALA A 32 -12.89 9.81 -19.55
N LEU A 33 -13.10 9.21 -18.37
CA LEU A 33 -13.86 7.97 -18.22
C LEU A 33 -15.29 8.14 -18.72
N LEU A 34 -16.03 9.13 -18.20
CA LEU A 34 -17.43 9.37 -18.58
C LEU A 34 -17.60 9.61 -20.08
N GLN A 35 -16.69 10.38 -20.71
CA GLN A 35 -16.74 10.62 -22.15
C GLN A 35 -16.58 9.35 -22.98
N THR A 36 -15.83 8.35 -22.48
CA THR A 36 -15.61 7.10 -23.20
C THR A 36 -16.77 6.12 -23.08
N LEU A 37 -17.75 6.34 -22.21
CA LEU A 37 -18.84 5.41 -21.97
C LEU A 37 -20.05 5.71 -22.86
N LYS A 38 -20.62 4.67 -23.48
CA LYS A 38 -21.86 4.73 -24.28
C LYS A 38 -22.89 3.73 -23.76
N GLY A 39 -24.16 4.15 -23.72
CA GLY A 39 -25.29 3.25 -23.44
C GLY A 39 -25.38 2.72 -22.01
N VAL A 40 -24.77 3.42 -21.04
CA VAL A 40 -24.78 3.08 -19.62
C VAL A 40 -26.11 3.51 -18.98
N ASP A 41 -26.82 2.57 -18.37
CA ASP A 41 -28.07 2.80 -17.65
C ASP A 41 -27.81 3.05 -16.15
N ARG A 42 -26.74 2.47 -15.60
CA ARG A 42 -26.34 2.60 -14.18
C ARG A 42 -24.83 2.79 -14.04
N LEU A 43 -24.44 3.89 -13.40
CA LEU A 43 -23.06 4.15 -13.00
C LEU A 43 -22.96 4.08 -11.47
N ILE A 44 -22.05 3.25 -10.95
CA ILE A 44 -21.81 3.08 -9.52
C ILE A 44 -20.38 3.50 -9.22
N LEU A 45 -20.21 4.52 -8.38
CA LEU A 45 -18.93 4.92 -7.82
C LEU A 45 -18.81 4.33 -6.41
N CYS A 46 -17.83 3.45 -6.22
CA CYS A 46 -17.50 2.85 -4.94
C CYS A 46 -16.17 3.43 -4.45
N GLY A 47 -16.11 3.84 -3.19
CA GLY A 47 -14.91 4.39 -2.59
C GLY A 47 -15.18 4.92 -1.19
N ASP A 48 -14.12 5.30 -0.49
CA ASP A 48 -14.22 5.95 0.82
C ASP A 48 -13.86 7.43 0.69
N SER A 49 -14.82 8.31 0.98
CA SER A 49 -14.66 9.76 0.87
C SER A 49 -13.72 10.35 1.93
N ARG A 50 -13.27 9.53 2.89
CA ARG A 50 -12.35 9.90 3.97
C ARG A 50 -10.90 9.47 3.72
N GLN A 51 -10.66 8.70 2.65
CA GLN A 51 -9.31 8.38 2.22
C GLN A 51 -8.57 9.62 1.71
N LEU A 52 -7.26 9.46 1.47
CA LEU A 52 -6.45 10.50 0.85
C LEU A 52 -7.08 10.98 -0.47
N PRO A 53 -7.06 12.31 -0.73
CA PRO A 53 -7.56 12.84 -1.98
C PRO A 53 -6.71 12.34 -3.17
N PRO A 54 -7.25 12.41 -4.40
CA PRO A 54 -6.51 11.99 -5.57
C PRO A 54 -5.24 12.83 -5.75
N ILE A 55 -4.22 12.23 -6.38
CA ILE A 55 -2.99 12.94 -6.75
C ILE A 55 -3.24 13.69 -8.06
N GLY A 56 -3.80 14.90 -7.96
CA GLY A 56 -4.09 15.77 -9.10
C GLY A 56 -5.16 16.81 -8.77
N ALA A 57 -5.71 17.46 -9.79
CA ALA A 57 -6.73 18.48 -9.62
C ALA A 57 -8.13 17.87 -9.36
N GLY A 58 -8.87 18.51 -8.47
CA GLY A 58 -10.25 18.16 -8.12
C GLY A 58 -10.36 16.92 -7.23
N ARG A 59 -11.51 16.78 -6.55
CA ARG A 59 -11.85 15.62 -5.70
C ARG A 59 -13.29 15.16 -5.99
N PRO A 60 -13.59 14.83 -7.25
CA PRO A 60 -14.96 14.67 -7.73
C PRO A 60 -15.79 13.68 -6.92
N PHE A 61 -15.20 12.55 -6.49
CA PHE A 61 -15.91 11.57 -5.67
C PHE A 61 -16.38 12.16 -4.34
N VAL A 62 -15.51 12.90 -3.63
CA VAL A 62 -15.86 13.55 -2.36
C VAL A 62 -16.94 14.59 -2.55
N ASP A 63 -16.84 15.40 -3.62
CA ASP A 63 -17.80 16.46 -3.91
C ASP A 63 -19.17 15.88 -4.32
N ILE A 64 -19.19 14.78 -5.10
CA ILE A 64 -20.40 14.02 -5.45
C ILE A 64 -21.04 13.42 -4.20
N VAL A 65 -20.26 12.74 -3.36
CA VAL A 65 -20.73 12.18 -2.08
C VAL A 65 -21.35 13.27 -1.22
N HIS A 66 -20.67 14.41 -1.08
CA HIS A 66 -21.18 15.55 -0.31
C HIS A 66 -22.49 16.09 -0.87
N ASN A 67 -22.60 16.24 -2.19
CA ASN A 67 -23.81 16.73 -2.86
C ASN A 67 -25.02 15.79 -2.71
N LEU A 68 -24.78 14.47 -2.78
CA LEU A 68 -25.83 13.45 -2.70
C LEU A 68 -26.19 13.06 -1.25
N THR A 69 -25.38 13.45 -0.27
CA THR A 69 -25.65 13.18 1.15
C THR A 69 -26.78 14.08 1.64
N PRO A 70 -27.91 13.53 2.13
CA PRO A 70 -29.00 14.35 2.65
C PRO A 70 -28.64 14.97 4.01
N ASN A 71 -29.17 16.16 4.32
CA ASN A 71 -28.90 16.87 5.58
C ASN A 71 -29.27 16.07 6.84
N ASN A 72 -30.23 15.14 6.75
CA ASN A 72 -30.67 14.31 7.86
C ASN A 72 -30.04 12.90 7.85
N ILE A 73 -28.93 12.70 7.13
CA ILE A 73 -28.32 11.36 6.96
C ILE A 73 -28.00 10.66 8.29
N ASP A 74 -27.61 11.41 9.31
CA ASP A 74 -27.28 10.87 10.63
C ASP A 74 -28.50 10.37 11.40
N SER A 75 -29.71 10.76 10.99
CA SER A 75 -30.98 10.25 11.52
C SER A 75 -31.56 9.09 10.71
N LEU A 76 -30.93 8.72 9.58
CA LEU A 76 -31.42 7.66 8.70
C LEU A 76 -30.72 6.32 9.00
N PHE A 77 -31.52 5.26 9.10
CA PHE A 77 -31.01 3.89 9.10
C PHE A 77 -31.92 2.97 8.26
N PRO A 78 -31.39 2.30 7.21
CA PRO A 78 -30.03 2.39 6.70
C PRO A 78 -29.71 3.78 6.10
N LYS A 79 -28.42 4.15 6.04
CA LYS A 79 -27.96 5.44 5.47
C LYS A 79 -28.04 5.43 3.94
N VAL A 80 -29.26 5.57 3.40
CA VAL A 80 -29.56 5.47 1.97
C VAL A 80 -30.43 6.66 1.53
N ALA A 81 -30.14 7.19 0.35
CA ALA A 81 -30.92 8.23 -0.34
C ALA A 81 -30.83 8.02 -1.86
N PRO A 82 -31.62 8.74 -2.69
CA PRO A 82 -31.49 8.66 -4.14
C PRO A 82 -30.05 8.93 -4.60
N GLY A 83 -29.40 7.92 -5.20
CA GLY A 83 -28.01 8.01 -5.66
C GLY A 83 -26.94 7.86 -4.57
N TYR A 84 -27.32 7.59 -3.31
CA TYR A 84 -26.39 7.50 -2.19
C TYR A 84 -26.66 6.27 -1.31
N ALA A 85 -25.58 5.59 -0.92
CA ALA A 85 -25.61 4.55 0.10
C ALA A 85 -24.30 4.55 0.90
N GLU A 86 -24.38 4.65 2.23
CA GLU A 86 -23.23 4.49 3.12
C GLU A 86 -23.31 3.15 3.86
N LEU A 87 -22.28 2.33 3.70
CA LEU A 87 -22.15 1.08 4.44
C LEU A 87 -21.63 1.37 5.86
N THR A 88 -22.45 1.07 6.86
CA THR A 88 -22.15 1.39 8.28
C THR A 88 -21.71 0.18 9.10
N VAL A 89 -22.01 -1.05 8.66
CA VAL A 89 -21.71 -2.28 9.41
C VAL A 89 -20.39 -2.89 8.94
N ARG A 90 -19.41 -3.00 9.86
CA ARG A 90 -18.13 -3.67 9.61
C ARG A 90 -18.27 -5.17 9.78
N ARG A 91 -18.35 -5.91 8.68
CA ARG A 91 -18.44 -7.38 8.71
C ARG A 91 -17.07 -8.07 8.83
N ARG A 92 -15.98 -7.45 8.34
CA ARG A 92 -14.65 -8.08 8.26
C ARG A 92 -14.01 -8.34 9.63
N GLN A 93 -14.46 -7.68 10.69
CA GLN A 93 -13.81 -7.68 12.01
C GLN A 93 -14.72 -8.14 13.17
N ILE A 94 -15.85 -8.80 12.87
CA ILE A 94 -16.78 -9.27 13.91
C ILE A 94 -16.06 -10.19 14.89
N GLY A 95 -16.16 -9.89 16.20
CA GLY A 95 -15.68 -10.75 17.28
C GLY A 95 -14.20 -10.61 17.66
N LYS A 96 -13.48 -9.61 17.15
CA LYS A 96 -12.09 -9.34 17.54
C LYS A 96 -11.95 -7.95 18.16
N ALA A 97 -11.16 -7.84 19.22
CA ALA A 97 -10.63 -6.54 19.64
C ALA A 97 -9.79 -5.97 18.48
N CYS A 98 -10.07 -4.74 18.11
CA CYS A 98 -9.47 -4.06 16.96
C CYS A 98 -9.05 -2.66 17.37
N GLU A 99 -8.04 -2.59 18.23
CA GLU A 99 -7.42 -1.35 18.71
C GLU A 99 -6.93 -0.48 17.53
N ASP A 100 -6.45 -1.13 16.47
CA ASP A 100 -6.07 -0.48 15.21
C ASP A 100 -7.25 0.24 14.54
N LEU A 101 -8.46 -0.33 14.58
CA LEU A 101 -9.67 0.33 14.07
C LEU A 101 -10.16 1.43 14.98
N GLN A 102 -10.08 1.24 16.30
CA GLN A 102 -10.43 2.31 17.25
C GLN A 102 -9.54 3.52 16.99
N LEU A 103 -8.23 3.32 16.81
CA LEU A 103 -7.32 4.39 16.42
C LEU A 103 -7.68 4.98 15.05
N ALA A 104 -8.03 4.17 14.05
CA ALA A 104 -8.44 4.67 12.74
C ALA A 104 -9.72 5.53 12.79
N GLU A 105 -10.69 5.18 13.66
CA GLU A 105 -11.92 5.96 13.82
C GLU A 105 -11.68 7.39 14.27
N TRP A 106 -10.68 7.61 15.12
CA TRP A 106 -10.27 8.96 15.53
C TRP A 106 -9.89 9.86 14.36
N PHE A 107 -9.37 9.27 13.28
CA PHE A 107 -8.98 9.99 12.07
C PHE A 107 -10.07 9.96 10.98
N SER A 108 -11.21 9.30 11.23
CA SER A 108 -12.30 9.15 10.25
C SER A 108 -13.17 10.41 10.06
N GLY A 109 -13.03 11.39 10.95
CA GLY A 109 -13.88 12.60 10.95
C GLY A 109 -15.35 12.33 11.32
N ARG A 110 -15.68 11.14 11.85
CA ARG A 110 -16.99 10.83 12.42
C ARG A 110 -17.12 11.41 13.84
N PRO A 111 -18.33 11.67 14.34
CA PRO A 111 -18.54 11.97 15.74
C PRO A 111 -17.95 10.85 16.61
N ILE A 112 -17.03 11.22 17.48
CA ILE A 112 -16.34 10.31 18.38
C ILE A 112 -17.32 9.92 19.49
N GLY A 113 -17.47 8.62 19.73
CA GLY A 113 -18.35 8.08 20.76
C GLY A 113 -17.74 8.19 22.17
N PRO A 114 -18.55 8.02 23.22
CA PRO A 114 -18.04 7.90 24.59
C PRO A 114 -17.11 6.68 24.71
N GLY A 115 -15.88 6.87 25.21
CA GLY A 115 -14.91 5.80 25.45
C GLY A 115 -13.91 5.56 24.32
N ASP A 116 -14.04 6.26 23.19
CA ASP A 116 -13.06 6.14 22.11
C ASP A 116 -11.67 6.68 22.54
N ASP A 117 -11.59 7.54 23.55
CA ASP A 117 -10.35 8.12 24.11
C ASP A 117 -9.52 7.13 24.93
N GLU A 118 -10.11 5.99 25.32
CA GLU A 118 -9.43 4.90 26.01
C GLU A 118 -8.21 4.38 25.24
N ILE A 119 -8.24 4.43 23.89
CA ILE A 119 -7.12 3.98 23.06
C ILE A 119 -5.83 4.79 23.34
N PHE A 120 -5.96 6.10 23.61
CA PHE A 120 -4.82 6.94 23.94
C PHE A 120 -4.36 6.76 25.38
N ALA A 121 -5.27 6.43 26.30
CA ALA A 121 -4.90 6.06 27.66
C ALA A 121 -4.09 4.76 27.68
N LYS A 122 -4.55 3.73 26.95
CA LYS A 122 -3.84 2.48 26.69
C LYS A 122 -2.48 2.72 26.03
N ALA A 123 -2.43 3.60 25.04
CA ALA A 123 -1.20 4.00 24.38
C ALA A 123 -0.15 4.60 25.33
N LYS A 124 -0.58 5.47 26.24
CA LYS A 124 0.31 6.05 27.26
C LYS A 124 0.81 5.03 28.26
N GLN A 125 0.02 3.98 28.53
CA GLN A 125 0.36 2.90 29.45
C GLN A 125 1.24 1.82 28.79
N GLY A 126 1.42 1.87 27.46
CA GLY A 126 2.24 0.91 26.71
C GLY A 126 1.54 -0.42 26.42
N ASP A 127 0.22 -0.51 26.67
CA ASP A 127 -0.58 -1.72 26.48
C ASP A 127 -1.75 -1.45 25.52
N ILE A 128 -1.46 -1.52 24.21
CA ILE A 128 -2.45 -1.31 23.12
C ILE A 128 -2.83 -2.66 22.47
N GLY A 129 -2.88 -3.72 23.28
CA GLY A 129 -3.19 -5.07 22.79
C GLY A 129 -2.14 -5.63 21.82
N GLU A 130 -2.49 -6.75 21.18
CA GLU A 130 -1.53 -7.53 20.36
C GLU A 130 -1.36 -7.00 18.93
N ARG A 131 -2.24 -6.13 18.46
CA ARG A 131 -2.32 -5.72 17.04
C ARG A 131 -1.70 -4.37 16.74
N LEU A 132 -1.45 -3.57 17.76
CA LEU A 132 -0.97 -2.21 17.62
C LEU A 132 0.14 -1.96 18.63
N LYS A 133 1.30 -1.56 18.12
CA LYS A 133 2.46 -1.18 18.92
C LYS A 133 2.85 0.24 18.54
N LEU A 134 2.91 1.12 19.53
CA LEU A 134 3.41 2.48 19.34
C LEU A 134 4.82 2.56 19.89
N VAL A 135 5.77 2.90 19.02
CA VAL A 135 7.17 3.05 19.37
C VAL A 135 7.54 4.51 19.17
N ARG A 136 7.94 5.17 20.25
CA ARG A 136 8.36 6.57 20.24
C ARG A 136 9.87 6.64 20.09
N TRP A 137 10.32 7.60 19.31
CA TRP A 137 11.71 8.08 19.24
C TRP A 137 11.68 9.61 19.35
N ASP A 138 12.70 10.20 19.96
CA ASP A 138 12.72 11.64 20.24
C ASP A 138 13.67 12.41 19.33
N ASN A 139 14.59 11.73 18.66
CA ASN A 139 15.57 12.36 17.78
C ASN A 139 15.90 11.51 16.54
N GLU A 140 16.55 12.16 15.57
CA GLU A 140 16.90 11.55 14.29
C GLU A 140 17.90 10.40 14.40
N SER A 141 18.76 10.38 15.41
CA SER A 141 19.71 9.29 15.63
C SER A 141 19.01 7.99 16.07
N GLU A 142 17.95 8.09 16.87
CA GLU A 142 17.25 6.93 17.44
C GLU A 142 16.43 6.15 16.40
N ILE A 143 16.01 6.79 15.31
CA ILE A 143 15.08 6.12 14.38
C ILE A 143 15.70 4.89 13.72
N SER A 144 17.00 4.93 13.42
CA SER A 144 17.67 3.81 12.75
C SER A 144 17.64 2.57 13.65
N ASP A 145 18.02 2.72 14.91
CA ASP A 145 18.02 1.65 15.91
C ASP A 145 16.59 1.19 16.21
N THR A 146 15.64 2.13 16.26
CA THR A 146 14.21 1.85 16.49
C THR A 146 13.63 0.97 15.38
N VAL A 147 13.83 1.34 14.11
CA VAL A 147 13.34 0.57 12.96
C VAL A 147 13.99 -0.81 12.91
N MET A 148 15.30 -0.91 13.14
CA MET A 148 15.99 -2.21 13.17
C MET A 148 15.50 -3.10 14.31
N SER A 149 15.27 -2.53 15.49
CA SER A 149 14.72 -3.24 16.65
C SER A 149 13.32 -3.78 16.37
N VAL A 150 12.42 -2.93 15.84
CA VAL A 150 11.07 -3.35 15.45
C VAL A 150 11.09 -4.43 14.38
N LEU A 151 11.90 -4.29 13.33
CA LEU A 151 12.00 -5.33 12.30
C LEU A 151 12.55 -6.65 12.83
N THR A 152 13.53 -6.60 13.74
CA THR A 152 14.09 -7.79 14.38
C THR A 152 13.03 -8.54 15.18
N ASP A 153 12.24 -7.81 15.97
CA ASP A 153 11.16 -8.37 16.79
C ASP A 153 10.02 -8.94 15.94
N GLU A 154 9.45 -8.12 15.05
CA GLU A 154 8.26 -8.48 14.26
C GLU A 154 8.55 -9.59 13.22
N LEU A 155 9.75 -9.60 12.63
CA LEU A 155 10.18 -10.64 11.70
C LEU A 155 10.83 -11.85 12.40
N LYS A 156 10.91 -11.83 13.74
CA LYS A 156 11.48 -12.90 14.58
C LYS A 156 12.92 -13.24 14.19
N LEU A 157 13.71 -12.23 13.90
CA LEU A 157 15.12 -12.37 13.56
C LEU A 157 15.94 -12.62 14.82
N SER A 158 17.02 -13.39 14.74
CA SER A 158 17.93 -13.56 15.90
C SER A 158 18.77 -12.30 16.19
N GLY A 159 18.71 -11.29 15.31
CA GLY A 159 19.38 -10.01 15.44
C GLY A 159 19.61 -9.34 14.08
N ILE A 160 20.27 -8.18 14.07
CA ILE A 160 20.57 -7.39 12.85
C ILE A 160 21.49 -8.09 11.85
N ASN A 161 22.16 -9.18 12.26
CA ASN A 161 23.04 -9.97 11.40
C ASN A 161 22.35 -11.22 10.85
N ASP A 162 21.09 -11.48 11.21
CA ASP A 162 20.30 -12.60 10.72
C ASP A 162 19.74 -12.29 9.33
N ASN A 163 20.64 -12.31 8.34
CA ASN A 163 20.27 -12.11 6.95
C ASN A 163 19.32 -13.22 6.51
N THR A 164 19.63 -14.48 6.82
CA THR A 164 18.87 -15.65 6.37
C THR A 164 17.39 -15.57 6.70
N THR A 165 17.02 -15.32 7.97
CA THR A 165 15.61 -15.20 8.36
C THR A 165 14.93 -14.01 7.67
N PHE A 166 15.65 -12.90 7.49
CA PHE A 166 15.15 -11.75 6.73
C PHE A 166 14.86 -12.11 5.26
N GLU A 167 15.76 -12.81 4.58
CA GLU A 167 15.56 -13.24 3.18
C GLU A 167 14.39 -14.23 3.04
N LEU A 168 14.23 -15.15 4.00
CA LEU A 168 13.08 -16.05 4.08
C LEU A 168 11.77 -15.27 4.27
N SER A 169 11.78 -14.19 5.05
CA SER A 169 10.59 -13.32 5.23
C SER A 169 10.12 -12.66 3.93
N LEU A 170 11.04 -12.47 2.98
CA LEU A 170 10.76 -11.92 1.64
C LEU A 170 10.35 -12.98 0.62
N GLY A 171 10.22 -14.26 1.02
CA GLY A 171 9.84 -15.36 0.13
C GLY A 171 11.01 -16.16 -0.42
N GLY A 172 12.22 -15.94 0.10
CA GLY A 172 13.37 -16.78 -0.19
C GLY A 172 13.15 -18.22 0.29
N THR A 173 13.84 -19.15 -0.34
CA THR A 173 13.84 -20.58 0.03
C THR A 173 15.27 -21.06 0.21
N THR A 174 15.52 -21.86 1.26
CA THR A 174 16.85 -22.39 1.56
C THR A 174 17.20 -23.56 0.65
N TYR A 175 18.40 -23.50 0.05
CA TYR A 175 18.99 -24.63 -0.66
C TYR A 175 20.49 -24.68 -0.35
N GLY A 176 20.89 -25.68 0.44
CA GLY A 176 22.23 -25.73 1.03
C GLY A 176 22.45 -24.55 1.97
N GLU A 177 23.53 -23.80 1.74
CA GLU A 177 23.90 -22.61 2.53
C GLU A 177 23.36 -21.29 1.95
N TYR A 178 22.60 -21.35 0.85
CA TYR A 178 22.15 -20.16 0.11
C TYR A 178 20.62 -20.03 0.11
N ILE A 179 20.16 -18.80 -0.07
CA ILE A 179 18.75 -18.47 -0.25
C ILE A 179 18.47 -18.13 -1.71
N TYR A 180 17.45 -18.77 -2.25
CA TYR A 180 16.99 -18.59 -3.62
C TYR A 180 15.58 -18.02 -3.65
N PHE A 181 15.41 -17.00 -4.47
CA PHE A 181 14.12 -16.39 -4.81
C PHE A 181 13.62 -17.02 -6.10
N ASN A 182 12.87 -18.11 -5.95
CA ASN A 182 12.28 -18.86 -7.05
C ASN A 182 10.92 -18.29 -7.44
N ARG A 183 10.32 -18.83 -8.51
CA ARG A 183 8.94 -18.50 -8.90
C ARG A 183 8.00 -18.70 -7.72
N GLY A 184 7.12 -17.71 -7.49
CA GLY A 184 6.22 -17.68 -6.33
C GLY A 184 6.77 -16.93 -5.12
N ALA A 185 8.08 -16.60 -5.06
CA ALA A 185 8.65 -15.83 -3.95
C ALA A 185 7.95 -14.48 -3.74
N ALA A 186 7.51 -13.84 -4.83
CA ALA A 186 6.76 -12.59 -4.80
C ALA A 186 5.45 -12.67 -3.98
N GLU A 187 4.86 -13.85 -3.74
CA GLU A 187 3.67 -13.98 -2.89
C GLU A 187 3.94 -13.56 -1.44
N ALA A 188 5.18 -13.71 -0.98
CA ALA A 188 5.56 -13.33 0.38
C ALA A 188 5.82 -11.82 0.52
N VAL A 189 6.12 -11.09 -0.56
CA VAL A 189 6.50 -9.68 -0.45
C VAL A 189 5.35 -8.78 0.03
N THR A 190 4.11 -9.24 -0.02
CA THR A 190 2.92 -8.54 0.50
C THR A 190 2.68 -8.78 1.99
N LYS A 191 3.37 -9.74 2.63
CA LYS A 191 3.12 -10.14 4.03
C LYS A 191 3.43 -9.04 5.04
N TRP A 192 4.38 -8.16 4.72
CA TRP A 192 4.73 -7.00 5.54
C TRP A 192 5.19 -5.83 4.69
N GLN A 193 5.03 -4.62 5.22
CA GLN A 193 5.34 -3.37 4.52
C GLN A 193 5.74 -2.29 5.53
N ILE A 194 6.74 -1.48 5.17
CA ILE A 194 7.04 -0.22 5.86
C ILE A 194 6.42 0.92 5.05
N LEU A 195 5.72 1.82 5.73
CA LEU A 195 5.13 3.02 5.14
C LEU A 195 5.77 4.25 5.80
N SER A 196 6.08 5.27 5.00
CA SER A 196 6.54 6.56 5.47
C SER A 196 5.84 7.67 4.69
N PRO A 197 5.38 8.76 5.36
CA PRO A 197 4.67 9.85 4.71
C PRO A 197 5.60 10.73 3.85
N VAL A 198 6.92 10.61 4.01
CA VAL A 198 7.92 11.43 3.34
C VAL A 198 8.98 10.59 2.63
N ARG A 199 9.66 11.17 1.65
CA ARG A 199 10.67 10.44 0.84
C ARG A 199 12.12 10.71 1.26
N GLY A 200 12.42 11.94 1.68
CA GLY A 200 13.80 12.48 1.75
C GLY A 200 14.50 12.43 3.12
N PRO A 201 13.85 12.82 4.23
CA PRO A 201 14.48 12.82 5.55
C PRO A 201 15.02 11.45 5.97
N ILE A 202 15.76 11.38 7.08
CA ILE A 202 16.30 10.12 7.62
C ILE A 202 15.20 9.08 7.93
N PHE A 203 14.00 9.56 8.24
CA PHE A 203 12.78 8.75 8.45
C PHE A 203 11.93 8.58 7.18
N GLY A 204 12.45 9.01 6.04
CA GLY A 204 11.83 8.90 4.73
C GLY A 204 12.10 7.58 4.05
N VAL A 205 11.27 7.27 3.05
CA VAL A 205 11.33 6.00 2.30
C VAL A 205 12.73 5.67 1.78
N ARG A 206 13.47 6.65 1.26
CA ARG A 206 14.80 6.40 0.67
C ARG A 206 15.83 5.94 1.70
N GLU A 207 15.92 6.65 2.82
CA GLU A 207 16.93 6.35 3.83
C GLU A 207 16.59 5.08 4.61
N ILE A 208 15.30 4.84 4.89
CA ILE A 208 14.84 3.57 5.46
C ILE A 208 15.17 2.39 4.54
N ASN A 209 14.90 2.50 3.23
CA ASN A 209 15.22 1.42 2.28
C ASN A 209 16.73 1.11 2.26
N LYS A 210 17.58 2.14 2.20
CA LYS A 210 19.03 1.96 2.25
C LYS A 210 19.50 1.35 3.56
N LEU A 211 18.94 1.77 4.69
CA LEU A 211 19.26 1.21 6.00
C LEU A 211 18.95 -0.28 6.05
N VAL A 212 17.71 -0.66 5.72
CA VAL A 212 17.27 -2.07 5.69
C VAL A 212 18.14 -2.90 4.74
N GLN A 213 18.37 -2.40 3.52
CA GLN A 213 19.17 -3.10 2.52
C GLN A 213 20.63 -3.27 2.96
N ARG A 214 21.29 -2.22 3.48
CA ARG A 214 22.68 -2.29 3.95
C ARG A 214 22.85 -3.21 5.15
N THR A 215 21.85 -3.29 6.02
CA THR A 215 21.88 -4.18 7.19
C THR A 215 21.71 -5.64 6.77
N PHE A 216 20.58 -5.97 6.12
CA PHE A 216 20.20 -7.37 5.90
C PHE A 216 20.65 -7.96 4.56
N ARG A 217 21.01 -7.13 3.57
CA ARG A 217 21.45 -7.58 2.23
C ARG A 217 22.97 -7.39 2.02
N LYS A 218 23.73 -7.16 3.10
CA LYS A 218 25.18 -6.85 3.04
C LYS A 218 26.01 -7.88 2.25
N GLU A 219 25.75 -9.17 2.46
CA GLU A 219 26.49 -10.25 1.80
C GLU A 219 26.16 -10.31 0.30
N THR A 220 24.88 -10.14 -0.03
CA THR A 220 24.40 -10.06 -1.42
C THR A 220 25.00 -8.85 -2.14
N ILE A 221 25.05 -7.69 -1.50
CA ILE A 221 25.73 -6.50 -2.05
C ILE A 221 27.21 -6.79 -2.30
N ARG A 222 27.90 -7.45 -1.34
CA ARG A 222 29.31 -7.83 -1.51
C ARG A 222 29.50 -8.73 -2.74
N TRP A 223 28.71 -9.79 -2.88
CA TRP A 223 28.78 -10.69 -4.04
C TRP A 223 28.51 -10.00 -5.37
N ALA A 224 27.61 -9.02 -5.40
CA ALA A 224 27.32 -8.20 -6.59
C ALA A 224 28.46 -7.24 -6.96
N GLN A 225 29.40 -6.97 -6.06
CA GLN A 225 30.52 -6.04 -6.26
C GLN A 225 31.87 -6.74 -6.47
N GLU A 226 31.96 -8.06 -6.25
CA GLU A 226 33.19 -8.84 -6.47
C GLU A 226 33.71 -8.79 -7.92
N ARG A 227 34.99 -9.09 -8.14
CA ARG A 227 35.59 -9.14 -9.48
C ARG A 227 35.01 -10.29 -10.32
N TYR A 228 34.80 -11.44 -9.69
CA TYR A 228 34.24 -12.65 -10.28
C TYR A 228 32.84 -12.91 -9.69
N ARG A 229 31.88 -12.07 -10.09
CA ARG A 229 30.53 -12.04 -9.49
C ARG A 229 29.76 -13.32 -9.78
N LYS A 230 29.01 -13.78 -8.78
CA LYS A 230 28.03 -14.87 -8.92
C LYS A 230 26.63 -14.39 -9.29
N ILE A 231 26.35 -13.10 -9.08
CA ILE A 231 25.06 -12.46 -9.34
C ILE A 231 25.24 -11.18 -10.16
N PRO A 232 24.16 -10.65 -10.79
CA PRO A 232 24.23 -9.39 -11.55
C PRO A 232 24.75 -8.22 -10.72
N GLN A 233 25.31 -7.22 -11.41
CA GLN A 233 25.72 -5.98 -10.76
C GLN A 233 24.52 -5.23 -10.18
N PRO A 234 24.71 -4.43 -9.11
CA PRO A 234 23.64 -3.62 -8.55
C PRO A 234 23.05 -2.66 -9.59
N MET A 235 21.72 -2.58 -9.66
CA MET A 235 21.00 -1.77 -10.65
C MET A 235 20.62 -0.40 -10.09
N GLY A 236 20.97 0.65 -10.84
CA GLY A 236 20.53 2.02 -10.58
C GLY A 236 21.15 2.67 -9.33
N PRO A 237 20.74 3.90 -9.00
CA PRO A 237 21.29 4.67 -7.88
C PRO A 237 20.94 4.07 -6.51
N GLU A 238 19.87 3.28 -6.43
CA GLU A 238 19.45 2.59 -5.20
C GLU A 238 20.20 1.26 -5.00
N GLY A 239 21.05 0.84 -5.95
CA GLY A 239 21.89 -0.35 -5.81
C GLY A 239 21.09 -1.64 -5.65
N ILE A 240 20.02 -1.82 -6.44
CA ILE A 240 19.13 -2.97 -6.36
C ILE A 240 19.89 -4.25 -6.71
N VAL A 241 19.87 -5.26 -5.84
CA VAL A 241 20.52 -6.56 -6.05
C VAL A 241 19.50 -7.70 -6.14
N TYR A 242 19.96 -8.88 -6.57
CA TYR A 242 19.15 -10.11 -6.59
C TYR A 242 18.45 -10.32 -5.24
N GLY A 243 17.17 -10.70 -5.23
CA GLY A 243 16.38 -10.94 -4.03
C GLY A 243 15.88 -9.69 -3.30
N ASP A 244 16.12 -8.49 -3.82
CA ASP A 244 15.53 -7.28 -3.26
C ASP A 244 14.05 -7.17 -3.61
N LYS A 245 13.24 -6.76 -2.63
CA LYS A 245 11.85 -6.35 -2.84
C LYS A 245 11.83 -5.01 -3.59
N VAL A 246 11.11 -4.97 -4.72
CA VAL A 246 11.03 -3.80 -5.60
C VAL A 246 9.59 -3.40 -5.87
N ILE A 247 9.40 -2.14 -6.25
CA ILE A 247 8.12 -1.60 -6.71
C ILE A 247 8.28 -0.96 -8.08
N ASN A 248 7.36 -1.25 -8.98
CA ASN A 248 7.34 -0.64 -10.30
C ASN A 248 6.75 0.77 -10.19
N VAL A 249 7.47 1.78 -10.69
CA VAL A 249 7.11 3.20 -10.52
C VAL A 249 6.39 3.81 -11.73
N ARG A 250 6.20 3.03 -12.81
CA ARG A 250 5.54 3.45 -14.05
C ARG A 250 4.86 2.29 -14.74
N ASN A 251 3.66 2.50 -15.24
CA ASN A 251 2.97 1.53 -16.11
C ASN A 251 3.85 1.18 -17.31
N ASN A 252 4.17 -0.09 -17.49
CA ASN A 252 5.05 -0.54 -18.57
C ASN A 252 4.54 -1.85 -19.18
N ARG A 253 4.47 -1.90 -20.52
CA ARG A 253 4.31 -3.17 -21.26
C ARG A 253 5.68 -3.78 -21.52
N ARG A 254 5.77 -5.11 -21.42
CA ARG A 254 6.98 -5.90 -21.65
C ARG A 254 6.82 -6.71 -22.93
N LYS A 255 7.90 -6.80 -23.73
CA LYS A 255 7.90 -7.66 -24.93
C LYS A 255 8.23 -9.10 -24.56
N GLU A 256 9.23 -9.25 -23.69
CA GLU A 256 9.77 -10.51 -23.20
C GLU A 256 9.46 -10.63 -21.71
N VAL A 257 8.90 -11.76 -21.32
CA VAL A 257 8.54 -12.13 -19.95
C VAL A 257 8.75 -13.62 -19.78
N TYR A 258 9.00 -14.09 -18.56
CA TYR A 258 9.13 -15.52 -18.27
C TYR A 258 8.33 -15.89 -17.01
N PRO A 259 7.52 -16.97 -17.04
CA PRO A 259 7.14 -17.74 -18.24
C PRO A 259 6.32 -16.89 -19.23
N GLU A 260 6.28 -17.31 -20.49
CA GLU A 260 5.48 -16.62 -21.52
C GLU A 260 4.00 -16.98 -21.47
N ASP A 261 3.68 -18.21 -21.03
CA ASP A 261 2.32 -18.73 -20.97
C ASP A 261 1.45 -17.92 -19.99
N ASP A 262 0.28 -17.49 -20.45
CA ASP A 262 -0.70 -16.66 -19.71
C ASP A 262 -0.15 -15.34 -19.11
N ALA A 263 0.99 -14.85 -19.59
CA ALA A 263 1.57 -13.61 -19.08
C ALA A 263 0.89 -12.36 -19.66
N LEU A 264 0.34 -11.50 -18.79
CA LEU A 264 -0.29 -10.23 -19.15
C LEU A 264 0.66 -9.25 -19.90
N LYS A 265 1.98 -9.50 -19.84
CA LYS A 265 3.04 -8.66 -20.46
C LYS A 265 2.90 -7.18 -20.10
N TYR A 266 2.39 -6.89 -18.92
CA TYR A 266 2.14 -5.56 -18.38
C TYR A 266 2.43 -5.56 -16.90
N VAL A 267 3.09 -4.50 -16.43
CA VAL A 267 3.34 -4.24 -15.01
C VAL A 267 2.85 -2.83 -14.70
N ALA A 268 1.90 -2.72 -13.78
CA ALA A 268 1.32 -1.44 -13.37
C ALA A 268 2.24 -0.68 -12.40
N ASN A 269 2.10 0.63 -12.34
CA ASN A 269 2.71 1.46 -11.31
C ASN A 269 2.10 1.08 -9.95
N GLY A 270 2.95 0.85 -8.96
CA GLY A 270 2.56 0.39 -7.63
C GLY A 270 2.65 -1.12 -7.43
N GLU A 271 2.80 -1.91 -8.50
CA GLU A 271 3.01 -3.36 -8.36
C GLU A 271 4.35 -3.66 -7.72
N ILE A 272 4.34 -4.53 -6.72
CA ILE A 272 5.51 -4.97 -5.99
C ILE A 272 5.95 -6.35 -6.46
N GLY A 273 7.25 -6.61 -6.40
CA GLY A 273 7.83 -7.88 -6.78
C GLY A 273 9.18 -8.11 -6.11
N ILE A 274 9.86 -9.15 -6.55
CA ILE A 274 11.20 -9.52 -6.09
C ILE A 274 12.12 -9.74 -7.29
N VAL A 275 13.38 -9.35 -7.15
CA VAL A 275 14.40 -9.41 -8.22
C VAL A 275 15.00 -10.79 -8.36
#